data_AF-A0A932BHF6-F1
#
_entry.id   AF-A0A932BHF6-F1
#
_cell.length_a   1.000
_cell.length_b   1.000
_cell.length_c   1.000
_cell.angle_alpha   90.00
_cell.angle_beta   90.00
_cell.angle_gamma   90.00
#
_symmetry.space_group_name_H-M   'P 1'
#
loop_
_entity.id
_entity.type
_entity.pdbx_description
1 polymer ?
#
loop_
_entity_poly.entity_id
_entity_poly.type
_entity_poly.pdbx_seq_one_letter_code
_entity_poly.pdbx_strand_id
1 'polypeptide(L)' 'MNSFGKSAEPPFAAEGGLDAPMRRAEDPYRVLDDLMAAVEALCPAWPQRGQFSEGARMLM' A
#
# COMPACT_ATOMS: atom_id res chain seq x y z
N MET A 1 21.41 37.00 -3.22
CA MET A 1 20.02 36.54 -3.07
C MET A 1 19.51 36.11 -4.43
N ASN A 2 19.40 34.80 -4.69
CA ASN A 2 18.76 34.29 -5.91
C ASN A 2 17.52 33.51 -5.47
N SER A 3 16.34 34.04 -5.79
CA SER A 3 15.06 33.34 -5.61
C SER A 3 14.85 32.43 -6.82
N PHE A 4 14.55 31.14 -6.59
CA PHE A 4 14.08 30.27 -7.66
C PHE A 4 12.62 30.62 -7.98
N GLY A 5 12.32 30.78 -9.28
CA GLY A 5 10.96 31.05 -9.74
C GLY A 5 10.04 29.86 -9.46
N LYS A 6 8.83 30.13 -8.94
CA LYS A 6 7.81 29.11 -8.73
C LYS A 6 7.38 28.56 -10.10
N SER A 7 7.80 27.32 -10.41
CA SER A 7 7.31 26.64 -11.61
C SER A 7 5.81 26.41 -11.48
N ALA A 8 5.05 26.82 -12.50
CA ALA A 8 3.60 26.70 -12.56
C ALA A 8 3.15 25.36 -13.15
N GLU A 9 4.05 24.38 -13.23
CA GLU A 9 3.75 23.08 -13.82
C GLU A 9 3.17 22.17 -12.73
N PRO A 10 1.90 21.74 -12.87
CA PRO A 10 1.36 20.72 -11.98
C PRO A 10 2.18 19.44 -12.18
N PRO A 11 2.78 18.86 -11.13
CA PRO A 11 3.37 17.55 -11.28
C PRO A 11 2.22 16.57 -11.51
N PHE A 12 2.52 15.52 -12.26
CA PHE A 12 1.67 14.37 -12.58
C PHE A 12 0.88 14.50 -13.88
N ALA A 13 1.48 13.89 -14.91
CA ALA A 13 0.78 13.26 -16.02
C ALA A 13 -0.43 12.46 -15.50
N ALA A 14 -1.63 13.01 -15.70
CA ALA A 14 -2.90 12.34 -15.42
C ALA A 14 -3.84 12.39 -16.65
N GLU A 15 -3.27 12.50 -17.86
CA GLU A 15 -4.00 12.39 -19.14
C GLU A 15 -4.11 10.92 -19.58
N GLY A 16 -4.40 10.03 -18.63
CA GLY A 16 -4.51 8.59 -18.84
C GLY A 16 -5.81 8.08 -18.25
N GLY A 17 -6.94 8.64 -18.72
CA GLY A 17 -8.28 8.20 -18.35
C GLY A 17 -8.54 6.80 -18.89
N LEU A 18 -8.12 5.77 -18.14
CA LEU A 18 -8.77 4.47 -18.25
C LEU A 18 -10.14 4.61 -17.59
N ASP A 19 -11.20 4.23 -18.30
CA ASP A 19 -12.53 4.05 -17.71
C ASP A 19 -12.40 3.00 -16.61
N ALA A 20 -12.16 3.45 -15.39
CA ALA A 20 -12.21 2.61 -14.22
C ALA A 20 -13.69 2.18 -14.09
N PRO A 21 -13.99 0.87 -14.08
CA PRO A 21 -15.35 0.42 -13.88
C PRO A 21 -15.88 1.06 -12.60
N MET A 22 -17.09 1.62 -12.66
CA MET A 22 -17.76 2.25 -11.53
C MET A 22 -17.61 1.36 -10.31
N ARG A 23 -16.76 1.77 -9.36
CA ARG A 23 -16.52 1.04 -8.12
C ARG A 23 -17.89 0.87 -7.48
N ARG A 24 -18.30 -0.39 -7.24
CA ARG A 24 -19.51 -0.68 -6.46
C ARG A 24 -19.47 0.17 -5.19
N ALA A 25 -20.63 0.59 -4.69
CA ALA A 25 -20.75 1.33 -3.42
C ALA A 25 -20.29 0.51 -2.18
N GLU A 26 -19.75 -0.67 -2.42
CA GLU A 26 -19.18 -1.55 -1.42
C GLU A 26 -17.81 -1.03 -0.99
N ASP A 27 -17.54 -1.14 0.30
CA ASP A 27 -16.25 -0.79 0.87
C ASP A 27 -15.14 -1.64 0.22
N PRO A 28 -14.17 -1.02 -0.48
CA PRO A 28 -13.08 -1.74 -1.14
C PRO A 28 -12.12 -2.44 -0.18
N TYR A 29 -12.18 -2.13 1.13
CA TYR A 29 -11.29 -2.69 2.15
C TYR A 29 -11.90 -3.84 2.95
N ARG A 30 -13.21 -4.10 2.80
CA ARG A 30 -13.92 -5.14 3.56
C ARG A 30 -13.24 -6.52 3.51
N VAL A 31 -12.76 -6.93 2.34
CA VAL A 31 -12.06 -8.22 2.17
C VAL A 31 -10.74 -8.25 2.95
N LEU A 32 -10.05 -7.11 3.04
CA LEU A 32 -8.81 -6.99 3.79
C LEU A 32 -9.07 -7.01 5.30
N ASP A 33 -10.16 -6.39 5.75
CA ASP A 33 -10.59 -6.42 7.15
C ASP A 33 -10.96 -7.84 7.58
N ASP A 34 -11.73 -8.56 6.75
CA ASP A 34 -12.08 -9.97 6.98
C ASP A 34 -10.82 -10.85 7.07
N LEU A 35 -9.82 -10.60 6.20
CA LEU A 35 -8.54 -11.29 6.23
C LEU A 35 -7.75 -10.98 7.52
N MET A 36 -7.69 -9.72 7.93
CA MET A 36 -7.03 -9.30 9.17
C MET A 36 -7.66 -9.99 10.39
N ALA A 37 -8.98 -10.03 10.48
CA ALA A 37 -9.68 -10.72 11.56
C ALA A 37 -9.36 -12.22 11.60
N ALA A 38 -9.26 -12.88 10.44
CA ALA A 38 -8.86 -14.27 10.35
C ALA A 38 -7.40 -14.49 10.81
N VAL A 39 -6.48 -13.59 10.43
CA VAL A 39 -5.08 -13.64 10.87
C VAL A 39 -4.99 -13.47 12.39
N GLU A 40 -5.71 -12.51 12.97
CA GLU A 40 -5.71 -12.29 14.42
C GLU A 40 -6.26 -13.50 15.19
N ALA A 41 -7.28 -14.16 14.66
CA ALA A 41 -7.85 -15.36 15.26
C ALA A 41 -6.90 -16.57 15.21
N LEU A 42 -6.16 -16.73 14.10
CA LEU A 42 -5.22 -17.84 13.90
C LEU A 42 -3.84 -17.59 14.53
N CYS A 43 -3.44 -16.32 14.64
CA CYS A 43 -2.13 -15.88 15.12
C CYS A 43 -2.29 -14.85 16.26
N PRO A 44 -2.73 -15.27 17.45
CA PRO A 44 -2.95 -14.35 18.59
C PRO A 44 -1.67 -13.69 19.09
N ALA A 45 -0.51 -14.23 18.72
CA ALA A 45 0.79 -13.63 18.94
C ALA A 45 1.61 -13.69 17.65
N TRP A 46 2.21 -12.57 17.28
CA TRP A 46 3.16 -12.52 16.18
C TRP A 46 4.43 -13.30 16.54
N PRO A 47 4.98 -14.11 15.62
CA PRO A 47 6.25 -14.78 15.86
C PRO A 47 7.37 -13.74 16.04
N GLN A 48 8.35 -14.08 16.88
CA GLN A 48 9.54 -13.26 17.03
C GLN A 48 10.24 -13.13 15.67
N ARG A 49 10.45 -11.90 15.20
CA ARG A 49 11.21 -11.66 13.98
C ARG A 49 12.67 -12.01 14.26
N GLY A 50 13.19 -13.02 13.58
CA GLY A 50 14.62 -13.34 13.61
C GLY A 50 15.45 -12.19 13.02
N GLN A 51 16.72 -12.11 13.42
CA GLN A 51 17.66 -11.23 12.72
C GLN A 51 17.95 -11.83 11.35
N PHE A 52 17.79 -11.04 10.29
CA PHE A 52 18.23 -11.44 8.96
C PHE A 52 19.76 -11.50 8.95
N SER A 53 20.33 -12.70 8.83
CA SER A 53 21.74 -12.84 8.49
C SER A 53 21.94 -12.41 7.04
N GLU A 54 23.04 -11.70 6.76
CA GLU A 54 23.44 -11.29 5.42
C GLU A 54 23.47 -12.54 4.50
N GLY A 55 22.49 -12.65 3.59
CA GLY A 55 22.33 -13.81 2.69
C GLY A 55 21.02 -14.59 2.81
N ALA A 56 20.22 -14.38 3.86
CA ALA A 56 18.91 -15.02 3.98
C ALA A 56 17.87 -14.25 3.14
N ARG A 57 17.51 -14.78 1.95
CA ARG A 57 16.28 -14.35 1.28
C ARG A 57 15.09 -14.82 2.11
N MET A 58 14.37 -13.88 2.72
CA MET A 58 13.04 -14.19 3.26
C MET A 58 12.04 -14.14 2.12
N LEU A 59 11.54 -15.31 1.73
CA LEU A 59 10.32 -15.46 0.97
C LEU A 59 9.50 -16.53 1.69
N MET A 60 8.65 -16.09 2.60
CA MET A 60 7.35 -16.68 2.95
C MET A 60 6.72 -15.84 4.06
#